data_AF-A0A4Q1KH30-F1
#
_entry.id   AF-A0A4Q1KH30-F1
#
_cell.length_a   1.000
_cell.length_b   1.000
_cell.length_c   1.000
_cell.angle_alpha   90.00
_cell.angle_beta   90.00
_cell.angle_gamma   90.00
#
_symmetry.space_group_name_H-M   'P 1'
#
loop_
_entity.id
_entity.type
_entity.pdbx_description
1 polymer ?
#
loop_
_entity_poly.entity_id
_entity_poly.type
_entity_poly.pdbx_seq_one_letter_code
_entity_poly.pdbx_strand_id
1 'polypeptide(L)'
;MNIVLTSTALVALAEMGDKTQLLAILLATRFQKPWPIVAGIFAATLLNHFLAALVGHGVAELLDSPAFRIAVAFGFVAMGLWTLVPDTIDDELKAPGAASVFLTTAIAFFLVEMGDKTQIATVAMGAQFGATLADVVLVTFGTTLGMMIANVPAVLLGEALVKKVPLALMRRIAAALFIGLGLWMLGGVLGWW
;
A
#
# COMPACT_ATOMS: atom_id res chain seq x y z
N MET A 1 11.41 -4.22 -16.01
CA MET A 1 11.11 -4.42 -14.57
C MET A 1 9.89 -5.32 -14.48
N ASN A 2 9.84 -6.30 -13.58
CA ASN A 2 8.67 -7.19 -13.45
C ASN A 2 7.55 -6.46 -12.66
N ILE A 3 6.38 -6.24 -13.28
CA ILE A 3 5.27 -5.45 -12.71
C ILE A 3 4.82 -6.00 -11.36
N VAL A 4 4.59 -7.31 -11.29
CA VAL A 4 4.07 -7.97 -10.08
C VAL A 4 5.07 -7.89 -8.95
N LEU A 5 6.33 -8.26 -9.18
CA LEU A 5 7.38 -8.24 -8.15
C LEU A 5 7.64 -6.82 -7.63
N THR A 6 7.67 -5.84 -8.52
CA THR A 6 7.92 -4.43 -8.16
C THR A 6 6.76 -3.89 -7.32
N SER A 7 5.52 -4.13 -7.75
CA SER A 7 4.32 -3.71 -7.02
C SER A 7 4.19 -4.39 -5.66
N THR A 8 4.50 -5.69 -5.61
CA THR A 8 4.49 -6.49 -4.38
C THR A 8 5.50 -5.95 -3.38
N ALA A 9 6.75 -5.77 -3.81
CA ALA A 9 7.82 -5.30 -2.94
C ALA A 9 7.54 -3.87 -2.44
N LEU A 10 7.09 -2.98 -3.33
CA LEU A 10 6.78 -1.61 -2.98
C LEU A 10 5.67 -1.53 -1.92
N VAL A 11 4.54 -2.18 -2.14
CA VAL A 11 3.40 -2.13 -1.22
C VAL A 11 3.68 -2.88 0.08
N ALA A 12 4.33 -4.06 0.03
CA ALA A 12 4.69 -4.77 1.25
C ALA A 12 5.57 -3.92 2.18
N LEU A 13 6.50 -3.15 1.60
CA LEU A 13 7.39 -2.29 2.38
C LEU A 13 6.72 -1.00 2.82
N ALA A 14 5.86 -0.40 1.98
CA ALA A 14 5.07 0.78 2.34
C ALA A 14 4.15 0.51 3.52
N GLU A 15 3.54 -0.68 3.56
CA GLU A 15 2.58 -1.08 4.57
C GLU A 15 3.21 -1.44 5.93
N MET A 16 4.49 -1.79 5.95
CA MET A 16 5.14 -2.30 7.16
C MET A 16 5.27 -1.21 8.23
N GLY A 17 4.44 -1.32 9.27
CA GLY A 17 4.34 -0.41 10.40
C GLY A 17 3.31 0.70 10.22
N ASP A 18 2.40 0.57 9.25
CA ASP A 18 1.36 1.56 8.95
C ASP A 18 0.05 1.33 9.74
N LYS A 19 -0.90 2.28 9.63
CA LYS A 19 -2.23 2.29 10.28
C LYS A 19 -3.02 1.04 9.97
N THR A 20 -3.00 0.60 8.73
CA THR A 20 -3.65 -0.61 8.23
C THR A 20 -3.07 -1.86 8.89
N GLN A 21 -1.76 -1.95 9.11
CA GLN A 21 -1.15 -3.04 9.88
C GLN A 21 -1.54 -3.00 11.37
N LEU A 22 -1.60 -1.81 11.98
CA LEU A 22 -2.10 -1.65 13.35
C LEU A 22 -3.58 -2.02 13.47
N LEU A 23 -4.39 -1.66 12.47
CA LEU A 23 -5.79 -2.05 12.35
C LEU A 23 -5.94 -3.57 12.28
N ALA A 24 -5.14 -4.25 11.45
CA ALA A 24 -5.13 -5.71 11.38
C ALA A 24 -4.90 -6.35 12.75
N ILE A 25 -3.92 -5.83 13.52
CA ILE A 25 -3.61 -6.32 14.86
C ILE A 25 -4.78 -6.05 15.82
N LEU A 26 -5.34 -4.84 15.81
CA LEU A 26 -6.48 -4.47 16.67
C LEU A 26 -7.70 -5.34 16.38
N LEU A 27 -8.01 -5.60 15.11
CA LEU A 27 -9.12 -6.47 14.73
C LEU A 27 -8.83 -7.92 15.12
N ALA A 28 -7.59 -8.39 14.98
CA ALA A 28 -7.19 -9.75 15.37
C ALA A 28 -7.29 -9.96 16.89
N THR A 29 -6.81 -9.01 17.69
CA THR A 29 -6.91 -9.08 19.16
C THR A 29 -8.36 -8.99 19.62
N ARG A 30 -9.16 -8.11 19.02
CA ARG A 30 -10.57 -7.89 19.38
C ARG A 30 -11.49 -9.04 18.98
N PHE A 31 -11.38 -9.52 17.74
CA PHE A 31 -12.34 -10.49 17.19
C PHE A 31 -11.88 -11.94 17.30
N GLN A 32 -10.58 -12.20 17.48
CA GLN A 32 -10.01 -13.56 17.61
C GLN A 32 -10.41 -14.50 16.47
N LYS A 33 -10.71 -13.95 15.28
CA LYS A 33 -11.19 -14.68 14.09
C LYS A 33 -10.30 -14.33 12.88
N PRO A 34 -9.12 -14.94 12.75
CA PRO A 34 -8.11 -14.51 11.77
C PRO A 34 -8.58 -14.66 10.32
N TRP A 35 -9.27 -15.75 9.97
CA TRP A 35 -9.65 -16.01 8.57
C TRP A 35 -10.70 -15.02 8.01
N PRO A 36 -11.79 -14.69 8.73
CA PRO A 36 -12.68 -13.61 8.31
C PRO A 36 -11.97 -12.25 8.18
N ILE A 37 -11.00 -11.95 9.04
CA ILE A 37 -10.21 -10.72 8.96
C ILE A 37 -9.35 -10.72 7.70
N VAL A 38 -8.56 -11.77 7.49
CA VAL A 38 -7.71 -11.95 6.28
C VAL A 38 -8.53 -11.83 5.00
N ALA A 39 -9.70 -12.48 4.95
CA ALA A 39 -10.60 -12.37 3.80
C ALA A 39 -11.14 -10.94 3.61
N GLY A 40 -11.47 -10.25 4.71
CA GLY A 40 -11.94 -8.87 4.69
C GLY A 40 -10.87 -7.90 4.17
N ILE A 41 -9.63 -8.04 4.66
CA ILE A 41 -8.46 -7.29 4.18
C ILE A 41 -8.30 -7.53 2.68
N PHE A 42 -8.22 -8.80 2.26
CA PHE A 42 -8.07 -9.15 0.85
C PHE A 42 -9.14 -8.51 -0.05
N ALA A 43 -10.42 -8.59 0.36
CA ALA A 43 -11.53 -8.04 -0.42
C ALA A 43 -11.46 -6.50 -0.50
N ALA A 44 -11.17 -5.83 0.62
CA ALA A 44 -11.02 -4.39 0.66
C ALA A 44 -9.88 -3.92 -0.24
N THR A 45 -8.72 -4.56 -0.11
CA THR A 45 -7.48 -4.13 -0.75
C THR A 45 -7.49 -4.45 -2.22
N LEU A 46 -8.08 -5.59 -2.62
CA LEU A 46 -8.28 -5.93 -4.03
C LEU A 46 -9.12 -4.85 -4.74
N LEU A 47 -10.23 -4.42 -4.12
CA LEU A 47 -11.07 -3.38 -4.68
C LEU A 47 -10.34 -2.03 -4.69
N ASN A 48 -9.72 -1.66 -3.57
CA ASN A 48 -9.05 -0.36 -3.43
C ASN A 48 -7.86 -0.23 -4.40
N HIS A 49 -7.00 -1.24 -4.46
CA HIS A 49 -5.87 -1.26 -5.38
C HIS A 49 -6.28 -1.30 -6.84
N PHE A 50 -7.38 -1.99 -7.16
CA PHE A 50 -7.89 -1.99 -8.53
C PHE A 50 -8.35 -0.59 -8.94
N LEU A 51 -9.10 0.10 -8.09
CA LEU A 51 -9.54 1.48 -8.34
C LEU A 51 -8.35 2.44 -8.43
N ALA A 52 -7.39 2.33 -7.52
CA ALA A 52 -6.17 3.15 -7.54
C ALA A 52 -5.33 2.91 -8.80
N ALA A 53 -5.10 1.65 -9.19
CA ALA A 53 -4.37 1.31 -10.40
C ALA A 53 -5.11 1.76 -11.67
N LEU A 54 -6.45 1.71 -11.68
CA LEU A 54 -7.26 2.20 -12.78
C LEU A 54 -7.20 3.73 -12.91
N VAL A 55 -7.20 4.45 -11.79
CA VAL A 55 -6.94 5.91 -11.79
C VAL A 55 -5.54 6.19 -12.34
N GLY A 56 -4.53 5.43 -11.91
CA GLY A 56 -3.17 5.50 -12.43
C GLY A 56 -3.11 5.32 -13.95
N HIS A 57 -3.77 4.28 -14.47
CA HIS A 57 -3.90 4.04 -15.90
C HIS A 57 -4.55 5.21 -16.64
N GLY A 58 -5.63 5.79 -16.10
CA GLY A 58 -6.33 6.92 -16.71
C GLY A 58 -5.48 8.21 -16.77
N VAL A 59 -4.49 8.36 -15.89
CA VAL A 59 -3.55 9.49 -15.92
C VAL A 59 -2.21 9.13 -16.57
N ALA A 60 -2.04 7.91 -17.08
CA ALA A 60 -0.78 7.45 -17.65
C ALA A 60 -0.40 8.23 -18.91
N GLU A 61 -1.36 8.66 -19.74
CA GLU A 61 -1.09 9.48 -20.93
C GLU A 61 -0.52 10.88 -20.57
N LEU A 62 -0.79 11.36 -19.35
CA LEU A 62 -0.19 12.61 -18.86
C LEU A 62 1.31 12.45 -18.56
N LEU A 63 1.80 11.22 -18.33
CA LEU A 63 3.22 10.94 -18.09
C LEU A 63 4.11 11.18 -19.29
N ASP A 64 3.61 11.37 -20.51
CA ASP A 64 4.50 11.68 -21.64
C ASP A 64 5.11 13.07 -21.56
N SER A 65 4.50 13.96 -20.77
CA SER A 65 5.09 15.25 -20.47
C SER A 65 6.29 15.12 -19.50
N PRO A 66 7.48 15.65 -19.84
CA PRO A 66 8.62 15.70 -18.92
C PRO A 66 8.25 16.34 -17.57
N ALA A 67 7.38 17.36 -17.59
CA ALA A 67 6.90 18.02 -16.38
C ALA A 67 6.12 17.08 -15.46
N PHE A 68 5.29 16.19 -16.02
CA PHE A 68 4.53 15.22 -15.24
C PHE A 68 5.42 14.10 -14.71
N ARG A 69 6.40 13.63 -15.48
CA ARG A 69 7.40 12.66 -14.99
C ARG A 69 8.21 13.23 -13.82
N ILE A 70 8.61 14.50 -13.92
CA ILE A 70 9.27 15.22 -12.82
C ILE A 70 8.35 15.31 -11.60
N ALA A 71 7.06 15.65 -11.79
CA ALA A 71 6.10 15.73 -10.70
C ALA A 71 5.92 14.39 -9.97
N VAL A 72 5.80 13.28 -10.72
CA VAL A 72 5.70 11.93 -10.13
C VAL A 72 6.97 11.54 -9.41
N ALA A 73 8.14 11.86 -9.98
CA ALA A 73 9.42 11.55 -9.35
C ALA A 73 9.62 12.31 -8.03
N PHE A 74 9.25 13.60 -7.98
CA PHE A 74 9.15 14.35 -6.72
C PHE A 74 8.11 13.77 -5.78
N GLY A 75 6.98 13.28 -6.31
CA GLY A 75 5.96 12.55 -5.55
C GLY A 75 6.54 11.34 -4.82
N PHE A 76 7.32 10.49 -5.51
CA PHE A 76 8.02 9.36 -4.89
C PHE A 76 9.00 9.79 -3.79
N VAL A 77 9.76 10.88 -3.99
CA VAL A 77 10.64 11.42 -2.94
C VAL A 77 9.84 11.93 -1.73
N ALA A 78 8.78 12.71 -1.98
CA ALA A 78 7.90 13.21 -0.93
C ALA A 78 7.23 12.07 -0.16
N MET A 79 6.80 11.02 -0.87
CA MET A 79 6.26 9.80 -0.29
C MET A 79 7.28 9.12 0.61
N GLY A 80 8.53 8.94 0.16
CA GLY A 80 9.55 8.33 1.01
C GLY A 80 9.85 9.14 2.27
N LEU A 81 9.83 10.48 2.19
CA LEU A 81 9.95 11.35 3.36
C LEU A 81 8.74 11.23 4.30
N TRP A 82 7.52 11.19 3.76
CA TRP A 82 6.30 11.02 4.55
C TRP A 82 6.24 9.64 5.20
N THR A 83 6.70 8.59 4.52
CA THR A 83 6.82 7.25 5.10
C THR A 83 7.66 7.27 6.37
N LEU A 84 8.65 8.17 6.56
CA LEU A 84 9.43 8.22 7.80
C LEU A 84 8.65 8.68 9.05
N VAL A 85 7.50 9.31 8.87
CA VAL A 85 6.61 9.73 9.97
C VAL A 85 5.82 8.52 10.45
N PRO A 86 5.93 8.10 11.73
CA PRO A 86 5.14 7.01 12.27
C PRO A 86 3.66 7.33 12.24
N ASP A 87 2.86 6.37 11.82
CA ASP A 87 1.42 6.46 11.94
C ASP A 87 0.92 5.83 13.25
N THR A 88 -0.19 6.36 13.74
CA THR A 88 -0.92 5.85 14.91
C THR A 88 -2.36 5.57 14.50
N ILE A 89 -2.97 4.55 15.08
CA ILE A 89 -4.40 4.29 14.95
C ILE A 89 -5.10 4.80 16.21
N ASP A 90 -6.20 5.54 16.03
CA ASP A 90 -7.06 5.92 17.15
C ASP A 90 -7.93 4.72 17.54
N ASP A 91 -7.94 4.38 18.83
CA ASP A 91 -8.63 3.19 19.37
C ASP A 91 -10.17 3.24 19.22
N GLU A 92 -10.75 4.36 18.76
CA GLU A 92 -12.20 4.59 18.72
C GLU A 92 -12.96 3.91 17.56
N LEU A 93 -12.35 2.95 16.85
CA LEU A 93 -13.06 2.19 15.81
C LEU A 93 -14.19 1.35 16.41
N LYS A 94 -15.39 1.91 16.42
CA LYS A 94 -16.63 1.26 16.85
C LYS A 94 -17.02 0.22 15.80
N ALA A 95 -16.88 -1.05 16.15
CA ALA A 95 -17.41 -2.14 15.33
C ALA A 95 -18.93 -1.97 15.14
N PRO A 96 -19.45 -2.02 13.91
CA PRO A 96 -20.88 -2.02 13.68
C PRO A 96 -21.51 -3.22 14.39
N GLY A 97 -22.41 -2.97 15.34
CA GLY A 97 -23.19 -4.02 15.97
C GLY A 97 -24.05 -4.73 14.91
N ALA A 98 -23.93 -6.06 14.84
CA ALA A 98 -24.57 -7.00 13.90
C ALA A 98 -23.86 -7.27 12.54
N ALA A 99 -22.78 -6.56 12.17
CA ALA A 99 -22.01 -6.90 10.97
C ALA A 99 -21.11 -8.14 11.16
N SER A 100 -20.95 -8.96 10.12
CA SER A 100 -19.99 -10.07 10.15
C SER A 100 -18.55 -9.53 10.30
N VAL A 101 -17.66 -10.27 10.98
CA VAL A 101 -16.25 -9.85 11.17
C VAL A 101 -15.56 -9.56 9.83
N PHE A 102 -15.89 -10.33 8.80
CA PHE A 102 -15.48 -10.07 7.43
C PHE A 102 -15.91 -8.68 6.96
N LEU A 103 -17.19 -8.34 7.07
CA LEU A 103 -17.73 -7.07 6.57
C LEU A 103 -17.18 -5.88 7.36
N THR A 104 -17.09 -6.00 8.69
CA THR A 104 -16.46 -4.99 9.54
C THR A 104 -15.02 -4.74 9.12
N THR A 105 -14.25 -5.81 8.89
CA THR A 105 -12.86 -5.70 8.45
C THR A 105 -12.77 -5.07 7.07
N ALA A 106 -13.57 -5.53 6.11
CA ALA A 106 -13.54 -5.05 4.74
C ALA A 106 -13.87 -3.56 4.66
N ILE A 107 -14.92 -3.10 5.35
CA ILE A 107 -15.29 -1.68 5.38
C ILE A 107 -14.20 -0.86 6.07
N ALA A 108 -13.72 -1.30 7.24
CA ALA A 108 -12.71 -0.55 7.98
C ALA A 108 -11.41 -0.41 7.18
N PHE A 109 -10.89 -1.51 6.61
CA PHE A 109 -9.69 -1.47 5.78
C PHE A 109 -9.88 -0.58 4.56
N PHE A 110 -11.00 -0.74 3.84
CA PHE A 110 -11.26 0.06 2.65
C PHE A 110 -11.30 1.57 2.95
N LEU A 111 -11.93 1.96 4.06
CA LEU A 111 -12.01 3.37 4.46
C LEU A 111 -10.67 3.92 4.95
N VAL A 112 -9.93 3.14 5.74
CA VAL A 112 -8.62 3.57 6.27
C VAL A 112 -7.57 3.70 5.17
N GLU A 113 -7.63 2.83 4.18
CA GLU A 113 -6.69 2.82 3.05
C GLU A 113 -7.07 3.86 1.97
N MET A 114 -8.27 4.45 2.03
CA MET A 114 -8.68 5.51 1.11
C MET A 114 -7.93 6.81 1.40
N GLY A 115 -7.13 7.27 0.44
CA GLY A 115 -6.29 8.46 0.56
C GLY A 115 -4.96 8.22 1.29
N ASP A 116 -4.62 6.97 1.59
CA ASP A 116 -3.39 6.62 2.29
C ASP A 116 -2.18 6.48 1.33
N LYS A 117 -0.98 6.43 1.93
CA LYS A 117 0.30 6.32 1.23
C LYS A 117 0.34 5.15 0.26
N THR A 118 -0.18 4.00 0.67
CA THR A 118 -0.26 2.80 -0.16
C THR A 118 -1.14 3.00 -1.40
N GLN A 119 -2.22 3.78 -1.28
CA GLN A 119 -3.08 4.10 -2.42
C GLN A 119 -2.37 5.02 -3.42
N ILE A 120 -1.66 6.05 -2.93
CA ILE A 120 -0.85 6.93 -3.80
C ILE A 120 0.24 6.14 -4.53
N ALA A 121 0.93 5.24 -3.83
CA ALA A 121 1.91 4.35 -4.44
C ALA A 121 1.29 3.45 -5.52
N THR A 122 0.09 2.92 -5.27
CA THR A 122 -0.64 2.09 -6.24
C THR A 122 -1.10 2.88 -7.47
N VAL A 123 -1.56 4.12 -7.30
CA VAL A 123 -1.83 5.05 -8.43
C VAL A 123 -0.57 5.28 -9.25
N ALA A 124 0.57 5.53 -8.59
CA ALA A 124 1.84 5.73 -9.28
C ALA A 124 2.30 4.48 -10.05
N MET A 125 2.11 3.28 -9.49
CA MET A 125 2.37 2.02 -10.18
C MET A 125 1.43 1.79 -11.37
N GLY A 126 0.14 2.14 -11.22
CA GLY A 126 -0.84 2.13 -12.31
C GLY A 126 -0.47 3.10 -13.43
N ALA A 127 0.05 4.28 -13.10
CA ALA A 127 0.50 5.24 -14.09
C ALA A 127 1.80 4.78 -14.79
N GLN A 128 2.75 4.23 -14.02
CA GLN A 128 4.05 3.79 -14.54
C GLN A 128 3.97 2.51 -15.39
N PHE A 129 3.14 1.54 -15.00
CA PHE A 129 3.09 0.22 -15.61
C PHE A 129 1.75 -0.11 -16.27
N GLY A 130 0.66 0.56 -15.90
CA GLY A 130 -0.68 0.32 -16.40
C GLY A 130 -0.90 0.88 -17.80
N ALA A 131 -0.13 0.46 -18.80
CA ALA A 131 -0.36 0.88 -20.19
C ALA A 131 -1.63 0.22 -20.77
N THR A 132 -1.93 -1.00 -20.34
CA THR A 132 -3.13 -1.76 -20.74
C THR A 132 -3.96 -2.16 -19.53
N LEU A 133 -5.23 -2.53 -19.75
CA LEU A 133 -6.06 -3.12 -18.69
C LEU A 133 -5.48 -4.42 -18.11
N ALA A 134 -4.72 -5.19 -18.91
CA ALA A 134 -4.02 -6.36 -18.43
C ALA A 134 -2.93 -5.99 -17.42
N ASP A 135 -2.20 -4.90 -17.66
CA ASP A 135 -1.19 -4.40 -16.74
C ASP A 135 -1.79 -3.86 -15.44
N VAL A 136 -2.97 -3.20 -15.51
CA VAL A 136 -3.73 -2.78 -14.33
C VAL A 136 -4.05 -3.98 -13.44
N VAL A 137 -4.46 -5.11 -14.03
CA VAL A 137 -4.71 -6.35 -13.29
C VAL A 137 -3.42 -6.88 -12.64
N LEU A 138 -2.29 -6.82 -13.34
CA LEU A 138 -0.99 -7.23 -12.78
C LEU A 138 -0.51 -6.32 -11.64
N VAL A 139 -0.70 -5.00 -11.76
CA VAL A 139 -0.41 -4.04 -10.69
C VAL A 139 -1.32 -4.32 -9.48
N THR A 140 -2.63 -4.47 -9.70
CA THR A 140 -3.61 -4.81 -8.65
C THR A 140 -3.22 -6.09 -7.93
N PHE A 141 -2.85 -7.12 -8.69
CA PHE A 141 -2.45 -8.40 -8.12
C PHE A 141 -1.16 -8.28 -7.30
N GLY A 142 -0.13 -7.63 -7.83
CA GLY A 142 1.13 -7.42 -7.11
C GLY A 142 0.98 -6.58 -5.85
N THR A 143 0.29 -5.44 -5.93
CA THR A 143 0.02 -4.57 -4.76
C THR A 143 -0.81 -5.30 -3.71
N THR A 144 -1.85 -6.05 -4.10
CA THR A 144 -2.64 -6.87 -3.18
C THR A 144 -1.80 -7.97 -2.53
N LEU A 145 -0.92 -8.65 -3.27
CA LEU A 145 0.02 -9.60 -2.66
C LEU A 145 0.93 -8.93 -1.63
N GLY A 146 1.46 -7.74 -1.94
CA GLY A 146 2.30 -6.98 -1.01
C GLY A 146 1.57 -6.66 0.29
N MET A 147 0.33 -6.21 0.18
CA MET A 147 -0.56 -5.95 1.31
C MET A 147 -0.79 -7.19 2.16
N MET A 148 -1.11 -8.33 1.53
CA MET A 148 -1.35 -9.58 2.26
C MET A 148 -0.08 -10.08 2.95
N ILE A 149 1.09 -9.93 2.33
CA ILE A 149 2.38 -10.29 2.94
C ILE A 149 2.64 -9.48 4.22
N ALA A 150 2.27 -8.20 4.25
CA ALA A 150 2.46 -7.35 5.42
C ALA A 150 1.41 -7.61 6.52
N ASN A 151 0.14 -7.80 6.15
CA ASN A 151 -0.97 -7.88 7.10
C ASN A 151 -1.29 -9.28 7.62
N VAL A 152 -1.17 -10.33 6.80
CA VAL A 152 -1.51 -11.70 7.23
C VAL A 152 -0.65 -12.15 8.43
N PRO A 153 0.69 -11.93 8.45
CA PRO A 153 1.48 -12.23 9.62
C PRO A 153 1.03 -11.45 10.86
N ALA A 154 0.64 -10.19 10.69
CA ALA A 154 0.16 -9.34 11.78
C ALA A 154 -1.17 -9.86 12.36
N VAL A 155 -2.08 -10.34 11.50
CA VAL A 155 -3.34 -10.97 11.93
C VAL A 155 -3.11 -12.31 12.64
N LEU A 156 -2.21 -13.15 12.11
CA LEU A 156 -1.98 -14.51 12.65
C LEU A 156 -1.16 -14.50 13.94
N LEU A 157 -0.20 -13.58 14.06
CA LEU A 157 0.73 -13.52 15.18
C LEU A 157 0.31 -12.47 16.23
N GLY A 158 -0.61 -11.57 15.90
CA GLY A 158 -1.10 -10.52 16.78
C GLY A 158 0.03 -9.71 17.42
N GLU A 159 -0.03 -9.54 18.74
CA GLU A 159 0.99 -8.82 19.51
C GLU A 159 2.38 -9.45 19.49
N ALA A 160 2.51 -10.75 19.17
CA ALA A 160 3.80 -11.44 19.19
C ALA A 160 4.74 -10.98 18.06
N LEU A 161 4.20 -10.47 16.94
CA LEU A 161 4.98 -9.94 15.83
C LEU A 161 5.53 -8.53 16.12
N VAL A 162 4.75 -7.70 16.82
CA VAL A 162 5.11 -6.31 17.18
C VAL A 162 6.41 -6.24 18.00
N LYS A 163 6.72 -7.30 18.76
CA LYS A 163 7.92 -7.34 19.61
C LYS A 163 9.22 -7.74 18.90
N LYS A 164 9.17 -8.27 17.67
CA LYS A 164 10.37 -8.85 17.02
C LYS A 164 10.92 -8.06 15.85
N VAL A 165 10.15 -7.15 15.25
CA VAL A 165 10.60 -6.41 14.07
C VAL A 165 10.65 -4.90 14.38
N PRO A 166 11.85 -4.27 14.33
CA PRO A 166 11.95 -2.84 14.58
C PRO A 166 11.26 -2.06 13.45
N LEU A 167 10.04 -1.59 13.71
CA LEU A 167 9.21 -0.83 12.75
C LEU A 167 9.98 0.36 12.14
N ALA A 168 10.83 1.00 12.93
CA ALA A 168 11.68 2.11 12.47
C ALA A 168 12.66 1.70 11.36
N LEU A 169 13.19 0.46 11.37
CA LEU A 169 14.08 -0.02 10.32
C LEU A 169 13.33 -0.27 9.02
N MET A 170 12.18 -0.94 9.09
CA MET A 170 11.36 -1.22 7.92
C MET A 170 10.92 0.06 7.22
N ARG A 171 10.49 1.04 8.03
CA ARG A 171 10.12 2.37 7.55
C ARG A 171 11.27 3.11 6.86
N ARG A 172 12.49 3.00 7.40
CA ARG A 172 13.70 3.56 6.74
C ARG A 172 14.01 2.86 5.42
N ILE A 173 13.83 1.55 5.32
CA ILE A 173 14.03 0.79 4.08
C ILE A 173 13.00 1.20 3.03
N ALA A 174 11.72 1.27 3.40
CA ALA A 174 10.64 1.73 2.52
C ALA A 174 10.89 3.17 2.03
N ALA A 175 11.23 4.08 2.95
CA ALA A 175 11.59 5.45 2.61
C ALA A 175 12.76 5.52 1.63
N ALA A 176 13.82 4.73 1.85
CA ALA A 176 14.97 4.67 0.95
C ALA A 176 14.59 4.16 -0.45
N LEU A 177 13.67 3.21 -0.56
CA LEU A 177 13.18 2.71 -1.85
C LEU A 177 12.33 3.75 -2.58
N PHE A 178 11.39 4.41 -1.89
CA PHE A 178 10.59 5.49 -2.48
C PHE A 178 11.48 6.62 -2.99
N ILE A 179 12.43 7.09 -2.17
CA ILE A 179 13.40 8.11 -2.56
C ILE A 179 14.27 7.61 -3.72
N GLY A 180 14.76 6.37 -3.66
CA GLY A 180 15.58 5.78 -4.71
C GLY A 180 14.85 5.68 -6.05
N LEU A 181 13.58 5.27 -6.06
CA LEU A 181 12.73 5.23 -7.24
C LEU A 181 12.48 6.64 -7.81
N GLY A 182 12.21 7.63 -6.94
CA GLY A 182 12.05 9.02 -7.36
C GLY A 182 13.31 9.60 -7.98
N LEU A 183 14.48 9.38 -7.37
CA LEU A 183 15.77 9.83 -7.90
C LEU A 183 16.13 9.11 -9.21
N TRP A 184 15.85 7.82 -9.31
CA TRP A 184 16.02 7.06 -10.56
C TRP A 184 15.13 7.63 -11.67
N MET A 185 13.86 7.88 -11.38
CA MET A 185 12.95 8.46 -12.37
C MET A 185 13.39 9.86 -12.82
N LEU A 186 13.87 10.71 -11.88
CA LEU A 186 14.46 12.01 -12.22
C LEU A 186 15.67 11.88 -13.14
N GLY A 187 16.59 10.94 -12.85
CA GLY A 187 17.77 10.70 -13.69
C GLY A 187 17.41 10.34 -15.13
N GLY A 188 16.39 9.51 -15.32
CA GLY A 188 15.88 9.18 -16.66
C GLY A 188 15.27 10.38 -17.39
N VAL A 189 14.60 11.30 -16.69
CA VAL A 189 14.07 12.54 -17.32
C VAL A 189 15.18 13.52 -17.66
N LEU A 190 16.22 13.60 -16.83
CA LEU A 190 17.39 14.46 -17.03
C LEU A 190 18.39 13.90 -18.06
N GLY A 191 18.15 12.71 -18.61
CA GLY A 191 18.99 12.09 -19.63
C GLY A 191 20.30 11.50 -19.10
N TRP A 192 20.34 11.10 -17.82
CA TRP A 192 21.51 10.44 -17.23
C TRP A 192 21.72 9.01 -17.76
N TRP A 193 20.66 8.38 -18.29
CA TRP A 193 20.66 7.07 -18.93
C TRP A 193 19.45 6.91 -19.85
#